data_AF-A0A949GGT0-F1
#
_entry.id   AF-A0A949GGT0-F1
#
_cell.length_a   1.000
_cell.length_b   1.000
_cell.length_c   1.000
_cell.angle_alpha   90.00
_cell.angle_beta   90.00
_cell.angle_gamma   90.00
#
_symmetry.space_group_name_H-M   'P 1'
#
loop_
_entity.id
_entity.type
_entity.pdbx_description
1 polymer ?
#
loop_
_entity_poly.entity_id
_entity_poly.type
_entity_poly.pdbx_seq_one_letter_code
_entity_poly.pdbx_strand_id
1 'polypeptide(L)'
;MNLKRLIASLGAIALLSGAIIGSGVSANAATRTVTVWSPYSGDNLAKWNAAISRIEKANLGLTIKSVGDVDMAKSLAAINSGTGPDISVSSGAGNLGWFCGTGAWQNLSTLVAGRNGLKIDQVFTPASVKYSISGHTRCALPSIATESFGFYYNKDLLAKAGFKTAPKTTADLLTYSQKLTTFDSAGNIKTAGFVPWAGYYGFEMDAMWLGYMF
;
A
#
# COMPACT_ATOMS: atom_id res chain seq x y z
N MET A 1 -25.94 -49.73 -0.38
CA MET A 1 -27.19 -49.30 -1.03
C MET A 1 -28.32 -49.39 0.00
N ASN A 2 -29.11 -48.32 0.14
CA ASN A 2 -30.39 -48.20 0.89
C ASN A 2 -30.29 -48.22 2.43
N LEU A 3 -30.44 -47.11 3.16
CA LEU A 3 -31.52 -46.09 3.25
C LEU A 3 -32.80 -46.60 3.94
N LYS A 4 -33.30 -45.76 4.86
CA LYS A 4 -34.63 -45.68 5.49
C LYS A 4 -34.73 -46.46 6.82
N ARG A 5 -35.21 -45.88 7.94
CA ARG A 5 -36.36 -44.97 8.10
C ARG A 5 -36.22 -44.05 9.33
N LEU A 6 -36.57 -42.77 9.13
CA LEU A 6 -37.07 -41.84 10.16
C LEU A 6 -38.51 -42.21 10.55
N ILE A 7 -38.82 -42.17 11.86
CA ILE A 7 -40.13 -41.85 12.46
C ILE A 7 -39.80 -41.20 13.83
N ALA A 8 -39.77 -39.87 13.94
CA ALA A 8 -40.84 -39.00 14.42
C ALA A 8 -41.32 -39.29 15.87
N SER A 9 -40.94 -38.42 16.82
CA SER A 9 -41.58 -38.28 18.12
C SER A 9 -41.76 -36.79 18.41
N LEU A 10 -43.01 -36.34 18.40
CA LEU A 10 -43.43 -34.99 18.82
C LEU A 10 -43.40 -34.88 20.34
N GLY A 11 -43.03 -33.69 20.83
CA GLY A 11 -43.72 -33.06 21.96
C GLY A 11 -42.97 -32.98 23.28
N ALA A 12 -42.39 -31.81 23.57
CA ALA A 12 -42.62 -31.05 24.81
C ALA A 12 -41.88 -29.69 24.73
N ILE A 13 -42.64 -28.62 24.44
CA ILE A 13 -42.21 -27.24 24.66
C ILE A 13 -42.35 -26.99 26.15
N ALA A 14 -41.23 -26.87 26.86
CA ALA A 14 -41.21 -26.35 28.23
C ALA A 14 -40.61 -24.94 28.20
N LEU A 15 -41.50 -23.95 28.27
CA LEU A 15 -41.18 -22.56 28.60
C LEU A 15 -40.71 -22.51 30.05
N LEU A 16 -39.41 -22.40 30.28
CA LEU A 16 -38.88 -21.91 31.56
C LEU A 16 -38.43 -20.47 31.40
N SER A 17 -39.37 -19.57 31.69
CA SER A 17 -39.11 -18.21 32.12
C SER A 17 -38.38 -18.26 33.47
N GLY A 18 -37.09 -17.92 33.49
CA GLY A 18 -36.27 -17.94 34.69
C GLY A 18 -35.15 -16.91 34.64
N ALA A 19 -35.43 -15.75 35.23
CA ALA A 19 -34.50 -14.72 35.75
C ALA A 19 -33.14 -14.53 35.04
N ILE A 20 -33.09 -13.53 34.17
CA ILE A 20 -31.83 -12.89 33.75
C ILE A 20 -31.32 -12.10 34.96
N ILE A 21 -30.49 -12.73 35.79
CA ILE A 21 -29.63 -12.02 36.72
C ILE A 21 -28.46 -11.51 35.88
N GLY A 22 -28.43 -10.19 35.68
CA GLY A 22 -27.39 -9.45 34.98
C GLY A 22 -26.04 -9.65 35.65
N SER A 23 -25.37 -10.74 35.29
CA SER A 23 -23.94 -10.90 35.47
C SER A 23 -23.32 -10.25 34.26
N GLY A 24 -22.73 -9.06 34.44
CA GLY A 24 -21.91 -8.41 33.42
C GLY A 24 -20.68 -9.27 33.14
N VAL A 25 -20.86 -10.34 32.35
CA VAL A 25 -19.77 -10.99 31.66
C VAL A 25 -19.32 -9.98 30.62
N SER A 26 -18.40 -9.12 31.03
CA SER A 26 -17.53 -8.43 30.08
C SER A 26 -16.86 -9.56 29.31
N ALA A 27 -17.35 -9.84 28.10
CA ALA A 27 -16.73 -10.80 27.22
C ALA A 27 -15.27 -10.34 27.07
N ASN A 28 -14.35 -11.06 27.72
CA ASN A 28 -12.94 -10.76 27.61
C ASN A 28 -12.61 -11.01 26.14
N ALA A 29 -12.45 -9.95 25.36
CA ALA A 29 -12.13 -10.07 23.95
C ALA A 29 -10.85 -10.91 23.87
N ALA A 30 -10.91 -12.05 23.16
CA ALA A 30 -9.76 -12.91 23.01
C ALA A 30 -8.56 -12.07 22.55
N THR A 31 -7.43 -12.20 23.24
CA THR A 31 -6.21 -11.46 22.88
C THR A 31 -5.77 -11.88 21.48
N ARG A 32 -5.76 -10.93 20.55
CA ARG A 32 -5.42 -11.15 19.14
C ARG A 32 -4.19 -10.33 18.83
N THR A 33 -3.10 -10.98 18.42
CA THR A 33 -1.90 -10.28 17.97
C THR A 33 -1.81 -10.34 16.45
N VAL A 34 -1.50 -9.22 15.81
CA VAL A 34 -1.23 -9.11 14.37
C VAL A 34 0.14 -8.47 14.19
N THR A 35 1.03 -9.09 13.42
CA THR A 35 2.36 -8.57 13.11
C THR A 35 2.33 -7.89 11.75
N VAL A 36 2.81 -6.64 11.70
CA VAL A 36 2.86 -5.82 10.50
C VAL A 36 4.29 -5.41 10.22
N TRP A 37 4.79 -5.70 9.02
CA TRP A 37 6.08 -5.20 8.53
C TRP A 37 5.88 -4.09 7.52
N SER A 38 6.67 -3.03 7.63
CA SER A 38 6.59 -1.88 6.73
C SER A 38 7.96 -1.31 6.37
N PRO A 39 8.09 -0.65 5.20
CA PRO A 39 9.31 0.04 4.82
C PRO A 39 9.46 1.39 5.52
N TYR A 40 8.47 1.78 6.36
CA TYR A 40 8.50 3.06 7.04
C TYR A 40 9.61 3.12 8.07
N SER A 41 10.25 4.27 8.13
CA SER A 41 11.32 4.60 9.06
C SER A 41 11.14 6.02 9.59
N GLY A 42 11.89 6.37 10.63
CA GLY A 42 11.88 7.71 11.24
C GLY A 42 10.46 8.25 11.51
N ASP A 43 10.20 9.48 11.09
CA ASP A 43 8.92 10.16 11.30
C ASP A 43 7.72 9.46 10.67
N ASN A 44 7.91 8.77 9.54
CA ASN A 44 6.84 8.03 8.89
C ASN A 44 6.43 6.82 9.73
N LEU A 45 7.40 6.11 10.31
CA LEU A 45 7.13 5.01 11.24
C LEU A 45 6.45 5.51 12.52
N ALA A 46 6.86 6.66 13.04
CA ALA A 46 6.21 7.27 14.20
C ALA A 46 4.72 7.59 13.94
N LYS A 47 4.40 8.19 12.79
CA LYS A 47 3.01 8.47 12.37
C LYS A 47 2.21 7.19 12.16
N TRP A 48 2.82 6.17 11.56
CA TRP A 48 2.24 4.85 11.38
C TRP A 48 1.88 4.20 12.72
N ASN A 49 2.83 4.18 13.66
CA ASN A 49 2.62 3.64 15.00
C ASN A 49 1.54 4.42 15.77
N ALA A 50 1.47 5.74 15.62
CA ALA A 50 0.40 6.55 16.20
C ALA A 50 -0.99 6.18 15.65
N ALA A 51 -1.08 5.81 14.36
CA ALA A 51 -2.33 5.29 13.78
C ALA A 51 -2.69 3.92 14.34
N ILE A 52 -1.72 3.01 14.46
CA ILE A 52 -1.88 1.71 15.11
C ILE A 52 -2.42 1.87 16.54
N SER A 53 -1.85 2.76 17.35
CA SER A 53 -2.32 2.97 18.72
C SER A 53 -3.78 3.46 18.78
N ARG A 54 -4.26 4.21 17.77
CA ARG A 54 -5.69 4.57 17.71
C ARG A 54 -6.57 3.36 17.40
N ILE A 55 -6.10 2.45 16.54
CA ILE A 55 -6.80 1.21 16.20
C ILE A 55 -6.88 0.29 17.43
N GLU A 56 -5.77 0.06 18.13
CA GLU A 56 -5.75 -0.77 19.34
C GLU A 56 -6.65 -0.20 20.44
N LYS A 57 -6.63 1.12 20.66
CA LYS A 57 -7.54 1.77 21.62
C LYS A 57 -9.02 1.58 21.27
N ALA A 58 -9.36 1.55 19.99
CA ALA A 58 -10.73 1.34 19.53
C ALA A 58 -11.14 -0.16 19.51
N ASN A 59 -10.19 -1.08 19.65
CA ASN A 59 -10.41 -2.53 19.55
C ASN A 59 -9.76 -3.25 20.73
N LEU A 60 -10.45 -3.28 21.87
CA LEU A 60 -9.95 -3.95 23.08
C LEU A 60 -9.58 -5.42 22.80
N GLY A 61 -8.42 -5.84 23.30
CA GLY A 61 -7.87 -7.19 23.06
C GLY A 61 -7.07 -7.34 21.76
N LEU A 62 -7.01 -6.33 20.89
CA LEU A 62 -6.13 -6.32 19.72
C LEU A 62 -4.76 -5.74 20.09
N THR A 63 -3.70 -6.46 19.71
CA THR A 63 -2.31 -6.00 19.74
C THR A 63 -1.74 -6.05 18.34
N ILE A 64 -1.11 -4.97 17.90
CA ILE A 64 -0.47 -4.86 16.60
C ILE A 64 1.04 -4.67 16.81
N LYS A 65 1.82 -5.69 16.45
CA LYS A 65 3.29 -5.63 16.47
C LYS A 65 3.78 -4.99 15.18
N SER A 66 4.19 -3.72 15.25
CA SER A 66 4.71 -2.96 14.11
C SER A 66 6.23 -3.09 14.01
N VAL A 67 6.74 -3.48 12.84
CA VAL A 67 8.18 -3.54 12.53
C VAL A 67 8.45 -2.64 11.32
N GLY A 68 9.24 -1.59 11.52
CA GLY A 68 9.68 -0.69 10.45
C GLY A 68 11.02 -1.10 9.85
N ASP A 69 11.52 -0.32 8.90
CA ASP A 69 12.79 -0.56 8.21
C ASP A 69 12.87 -1.96 7.56
N VAL A 70 11.73 -2.46 7.07
CA VAL A 70 11.67 -3.75 6.37
C VAL A 70 11.37 -3.52 4.89
N ASP A 71 12.37 -3.75 4.05
CA ASP A 71 12.19 -3.73 2.60
C ASP A 71 11.44 -4.97 2.08
N MET A 72 11.05 -4.89 0.82
CA MET A 72 10.27 -5.95 0.17
C MET A 72 11.04 -7.23 -0.12
N ALA A 73 12.35 -7.17 -0.32
CA ALA A 73 13.16 -8.36 -0.51
C ALA A 73 13.20 -9.19 0.78
N LYS A 74 13.41 -8.53 1.93
CA LYS A 74 13.41 -9.14 3.25
C LYS A 74 12.03 -9.70 3.62
N SER A 75 10.96 -8.95 3.36
CA SER A 75 9.59 -9.44 3.57
C SER A 75 9.30 -10.69 2.73
N LEU A 76 9.65 -10.68 1.44
CA LEU A 76 9.42 -11.82 0.55
C LEU A 76 10.23 -13.04 0.98
N ALA A 77 11.51 -12.87 1.35
CA ALA A 77 12.33 -13.95 1.84
C ALA A 77 11.73 -14.61 3.09
N ALA A 78 11.25 -13.81 4.05
CA ALA A 78 10.60 -14.32 5.26
C ALA A 78 9.27 -15.04 4.97
N ILE A 79 8.46 -14.52 4.04
CA ILE A 79 7.23 -15.18 3.58
C ILE A 79 7.57 -16.55 2.98
N ASN A 80 8.57 -16.62 2.11
CA ASN A 80 9.01 -17.86 1.48
C ASN A 80 9.58 -18.87 2.49
N SER A 81 10.16 -18.42 3.61
CA SER A 81 10.63 -19.29 4.69
C SER A 81 9.57 -19.63 5.75
N GLY A 82 8.33 -19.17 5.58
CA GLY A 82 7.24 -19.42 6.54
C GLY A 82 7.33 -18.62 7.85
N THR A 83 8.18 -17.58 7.88
CA THR A 83 8.40 -16.71 9.05
C THR A 83 8.01 -15.25 8.77
N GLY A 84 7.17 -15.04 7.74
CA GLY A 84 6.69 -13.72 7.33
C GLY A 84 5.69 -13.11 8.33
N PRO A 85 5.39 -11.81 8.17
CA PRO A 85 4.39 -11.13 8.98
C PRO A 85 2.96 -11.53 8.57
N ASP A 86 1.97 -11.22 9.41
CA ASP A 86 0.56 -11.33 9.05
C ASP A 86 0.17 -10.32 7.96
N ILE A 87 0.79 -9.14 8.00
CA ILE A 87 0.59 -8.05 7.03
C ILE A 87 1.96 -7.51 6.60
N SER A 88 2.21 -7.48 5.29
CA SER A 88 3.37 -6.81 4.70
C SER A 88 2.92 -5.58 3.92
N VAL A 89 3.56 -4.43 4.13
CA VAL A 89 3.27 -3.18 3.41
C VAL A 89 4.27 -3.02 2.26
N SER A 90 3.79 -2.90 1.02
CA SER A 90 4.70 -2.74 -0.14
C SER A 90 5.41 -1.40 -0.16
N SER A 91 6.66 -1.38 -0.65
CA SER A 91 7.42 -0.18 -1.01
C SER A 91 7.10 0.29 -2.45
N GLY A 92 5.81 0.52 -2.74
CA GLY A 92 5.30 0.89 -4.08
C GLY A 92 4.57 -0.28 -4.79
N ALA A 93 3.72 -0.02 -5.79
CA ALA A 93 2.93 -1.10 -6.40
C ALA A 93 3.63 -1.90 -7.50
N GLY A 94 4.85 -1.53 -7.91
CA GLY A 94 5.61 -2.32 -8.89
C GLY A 94 5.73 -3.80 -8.49
N ASN A 95 5.76 -4.08 -7.18
CA ASN A 95 5.88 -5.45 -6.67
C ASN A 95 4.56 -6.25 -6.66
N LEU A 96 3.39 -5.61 -6.83
CA LEU A 96 2.09 -6.30 -6.78
C LEU A 96 1.94 -7.33 -7.90
N GLY A 97 2.52 -7.05 -9.07
CA GLY A 97 2.64 -8.00 -10.18
C GLY A 97 3.15 -9.35 -9.71
N TRP A 98 4.33 -9.31 -9.09
CA TRP A 98 5.04 -10.48 -8.62
C TRP A 98 4.36 -11.15 -7.43
N PHE A 99 3.95 -10.38 -6.41
CA PHE A 99 3.38 -10.95 -5.19
C PHE A 99 2.01 -11.60 -5.40
N CYS A 100 1.13 -10.96 -6.18
CA CYS A 100 -0.15 -11.58 -6.52
C CYS A 100 0.07 -12.77 -7.46
N GLY A 101 0.99 -12.67 -8.43
CA GLY A 101 1.23 -13.72 -9.43
C GLY A 101 1.86 -15.00 -8.88
N THR A 102 2.71 -14.89 -7.87
CA THR A 102 3.35 -16.05 -7.21
C THR A 102 2.51 -16.65 -6.07
N GLY A 103 1.49 -15.94 -5.60
CA GLY A 103 0.73 -16.32 -4.41
C GLY A 103 1.46 -16.04 -3.10
N ALA A 104 2.59 -15.31 -3.12
CA ALA A 104 3.26 -14.85 -1.90
C ALA A 104 2.32 -14.01 -1.02
N TRP A 105 1.42 -13.23 -1.65
CA TRP A 105 0.32 -12.57 -0.97
C TRP A 105 -1.01 -13.24 -1.29
N GLN A 106 -1.82 -13.47 -0.25
CA GLN A 106 -3.13 -14.10 -0.37
C GLN A 106 -4.11 -13.25 -1.19
N ASN A 107 -5.00 -13.91 -1.94
CA ASN A 107 -6.11 -13.23 -2.59
C ASN A 107 -7.12 -12.74 -1.55
N LEU A 108 -7.35 -11.43 -1.51
CA LEU A 108 -8.22 -10.75 -0.54
C LEU A 108 -9.67 -10.63 -1.00
N SER A 109 -10.02 -11.05 -2.22
CA SER A 109 -11.35 -10.84 -2.80
C SER A 109 -12.48 -11.35 -1.89
N THR A 110 -12.32 -12.55 -1.33
CA THR A 110 -13.31 -13.13 -0.42
C THR A 110 -13.39 -12.38 0.91
N LEU A 111 -12.25 -11.98 1.47
CA LEU A 111 -12.20 -11.22 2.73
C LEU A 111 -12.87 -9.84 2.57
N VAL A 112 -12.61 -9.17 1.45
CA VAL A 112 -13.18 -7.86 1.12
C VAL A 112 -14.69 -7.95 0.85
N ALA A 113 -15.16 -8.99 0.18
CA ALA A 113 -16.58 -9.19 -0.09
C ALA A 113 -17.38 -9.72 1.12
N GLY A 114 -16.68 -10.19 2.16
CA GLY A 114 -17.29 -10.77 3.35
C GLY A 114 -18.14 -9.78 4.16
N ARG A 115 -18.89 -10.31 5.12
CA ARG A 115 -19.80 -9.52 5.99
C ARG A 115 -19.08 -8.40 6.75
N ASN A 116 -17.83 -8.64 7.16
CA ASN A 116 -16.97 -7.67 7.85
C ASN A 116 -15.93 -7.04 6.91
N GLY A 117 -16.12 -7.24 5.60
CA GLY A 117 -15.22 -6.75 4.57
C GLY A 117 -15.40 -5.25 4.28
N LEU A 118 -14.46 -4.70 3.52
CA LEU A 118 -14.41 -3.28 3.23
C LEU A 118 -15.24 -2.94 1.99
N LYS A 119 -16.07 -1.89 2.06
CA LYS A 119 -16.68 -1.28 0.87
C LYS A 119 -15.62 -0.43 0.16
N ILE A 120 -14.75 -1.09 -0.59
CA ILE A 120 -13.55 -0.53 -1.22
C ILE A 120 -13.83 0.80 -1.94
N ASP A 121 -14.89 0.85 -2.75
CA ASP A 121 -15.23 2.02 -3.57
C ASP A 121 -15.80 3.20 -2.75
N GLN A 122 -16.16 2.98 -1.48
CA GLN A 122 -16.58 4.03 -0.56
C GLN A 122 -15.40 4.59 0.26
N VAL A 123 -14.28 3.88 0.29
CA VAL A 123 -13.12 4.22 1.13
C VAL A 123 -11.96 4.76 0.30
N PHE A 124 -11.82 4.28 -0.95
CA PHE A 124 -10.71 4.62 -1.82
C PHE A 124 -11.17 5.21 -3.14
N THR A 125 -10.33 6.06 -3.72
CA THR A 125 -10.59 6.59 -5.07
C THR A 125 -10.50 5.49 -6.13
N PRO A 126 -11.22 5.60 -7.26
CA PRO A 126 -11.14 4.61 -8.33
C PRO A 126 -9.71 4.34 -8.83
N ALA A 127 -8.85 5.37 -8.86
CA ALA A 127 -7.46 5.24 -9.27
C ALA A 127 -6.66 4.36 -8.29
N SER A 128 -6.76 4.63 -6.98
CA SER A 128 -6.11 3.83 -5.94
C SER A 128 -6.60 2.38 -5.94
N VAL A 129 -7.90 2.17 -6.15
CA VAL A 129 -8.50 0.83 -6.27
C VAL A 129 -7.89 0.06 -7.43
N LYS A 130 -7.83 0.67 -8.63
CA LYS A 130 -7.25 0.04 -9.82
C LYS A 130 -5.77 -0.29 -9.63
N TYR A 131 -5.01 0.62 -8.99
CA TYR A 131 -3.58 0.46 -8.72
C TYR A 131 -3.25 -0.70 -7.77
N SER A 132 -4.22 -1.16 -6.97
CA SER A 132 -4.08 -2.29 -6.02
C SER A 132 -4.45 -3.67 -6.58
N ILE A 133 -4.78 -3.77 -7.88
CA ILE A 133 -5.18 -5.02 -8.54
C ILE A 133 -4.11 -5.42 -9.57
N SER A 134 -3.69 -6.68 -9.55
CA SER A 134 -2.76 -7.24 -10.53
C SER A 134 -3.35 -8.51 -11.14
N GLY A 135 -3.38 -8.61 -12.48
CA GLY A 135 -3.89 -9.80 -13.17
C GLY A 135 -5.30 -10.20 -12.73
N HIS A 136 -6.20 -9.23 -12.57
CA HIS A 136 -7.56 -9.40 -12.00
C HIS A 136 -7.63 -9.90 -10.55
N THR A 137 -6.48 -10.02 -9.87
CA THR A 137 -6.38 -10.47 -8.49
C THR A 137 -6.12 -9.29 -7.57
N ARG A 138 -6.95 -9.17 -6.52
CA ARG A 138 -6.70 -8.27 -5.40
C ARG A 138 -5.93 -9.03 -4.33
N CYS A 139 -4.61 -8.87 -4.26
CA CYS A 139 -3.80 -9.38 -3.14
C CYS A 139 -3.36 -8.27 -2.16
N ALA A 140 -3.76 -7.01 -2.43
CA ALA A 140 -3.44 -5.86 -1.61
C ALA A 140 -4.61 -4.89 -1.49
N LEU A 141 -4.53 -4.02 -0.49
CA LEU A 141 -5.40 -2.85 -0.35
C LEU A 141 -4.61 -1.57 -0.64
N PRO A 142 -5.25 -0.50 -1.15
CA PRO A 142 -4.60 0.78 -1.24
C PRO A 142 -4.09 1.25 0.13
N SER A 143 -2.85 1.75 0.15
CA SER A 143 -2.20 2.25 1.36
C SER A 143 -2.13 3.79 1.35
N ILE A 144 -1.74 4.37 2.49
CA ILE A 144 -1.67 5.81 2.76
C ILE A 144 -0.66 6.59 1.91
N ALA A 145 0.16 5.90 1.12
CA ALA A 145 1.09 6.49 0.18
C ALA A 145 0.68 6.12 -1.25
N THR A 146 -0.26 6.88 -1.84
CA THR A 146 -0.39 6.89 -3.29
C THR A 146 0.71 7.79 -3.84
N GLU A 147 1.68 7.21 -4.53
CA GLU A 147 2.79 7.94 -5.13
C GLU A 147 2.25 8.84 -6.26
N SER A 148 2.56 10.12 -6.17
CA SER A 148 2.28 11.09 -7.23
C SER A 148 3.62 11.61 -7.75
N PHE A 149 3.86 11.43 -9.04
CA PHE A 149 5.06 11.93 -9.70
C PHE A 149 4.75 13.29 -10.32
N GLY A 150 5.59 14.28 -10.03
CA GLY A 150 5.49 15.62 -10.59
C GLY A 150 6.78 16.00 -11.30
N PHE A 151 6.66 16.69 -12.43
CA PHE A 151 7.81 17.31 -13.08
C PHE A 151 8.08 18.68 -12.46
N TYR A 152 9.22 18.83 -11.80
CA TYR A 152 9.64 20.07 -11.15
C TYR A 152 10.64 20.82 -12.03
N TYR A 153 10.52 22.14 -12.08
CA TYR A 153 11.40 23.01 -12.84
C TYR A 153 11.69 24.31 -12.09
N ASN A 154 12.88 24.87 -12.31
CA ASN A 154 13.27 26.15 -11.74
C ASN A 154 12.83 27.30 -12.67
N LYS A 155 11.85 28.09 -12.21
CA LYS A 155 11.27 29.20 -12.99
C LYS A 155 12.29 30.28 -13.35
N ASP A 156 13.22 30.59 -12.46
CA ASP A 156 14.21 31.65 -12.68
C ASP A 156 15.23 31.23 -13.74
N LEU A 157 15.66 29.97 -13.72
CA LEU A 157 16.54 29.42 -14.74
C LEU A 157 15.87 29.38 -16.11
N LEU A 158 14.59 28.98 -16.17
CA LEU A 158 13.81 29.06 -17.42
C LEU A 158 13.70 30.49 -17.94
N ALA A 159 13.33 31.44 -17.09
CA ALA A 159 13.19 32.84 -17.48
C ALA A 159 14.52 33.44 -17.95
N LYS A 160 15.63 33.16 -17.27
CA LYS A 160 16.98 33.59 -17.67
C LYS A 160 17.40 33.01 -19.02
N ALA A 161 16.96 31.79 -19.34
CA ALA A 161 17.15 31.17 -20.65
C ALA A 161 16.11 31.63 -21.69
N GLY A 162 15.19 32.54 -21.36
CA GLY A 162 14.18 33.09 -22.26
C GLY A 162 12.93 32.21 -22.44
N PHE A 163 12.73 31.20 -21.60
CA PHE A 163 11.54 30.34 -21.62
C PHE A 163 10.45 30.87 -20.68
N LYS A 164 9.21 30.91 -21.16
CA LYS A 164 8.04 31.40 -20.40
C LYS A 164 7.20 30.30 -19.77
N THR A 165 7.36 29.06 -20.22
CA THR A 165 6.60 27.90 -19.78
C THR A 165 7.53 26.73 -19.52
N ALA A 166 7.09 25.73 -18.77
CA ALA A 166 7.76 24.43 -18.71
C ALA A 166 7.81 23.77 -20.09
N PRO A 167 8.77 22.86 -20.36
CA PRO A 167 8.73 22.03 -21.56
C PRO A 167 7.41 21.24 -21.60
N LYS A 168 6.86 21.05 -22.81
CA LYS A 168 5.60 20.30 -23.00
C LYS A 168 5.80 18.99 -23.74
N THR A 169 6.96 18.80 -24.35
CA THR A 169 7.33 17.60 -25.09
C THR A 169 8.75 17.18 -24.71
N THR A 170 9.12 15.94 -25.03
CA THR A 170 10.50 15.47 -24.89
C THR A 170 11.49 16.26 -25.75
N ALA A 171 11.05 16.75 -26.91
CA ALA A 171 11.84 17.63 -27.76
C ALA A 171 12.08 19.01 -27.11
N ASP A 172 11.06 19.58 -26.46
CA ASP A 172 11.22 20.80 -25.65
C ASP A 172 12.18 20.55 -24.49
N LEU A 173 12.02 19.42 -23.78
CA LEU A 173 12.86 19.07 -22.65
C LEU A 173 14.34 18.96 -23.07
N LEU A 174 14.63 18.33 -24.21
CA LEU A 174 16.00 18.27 -24.75
C LEU A 174 16.54 19.66 -25.07
N THR A 175 15.75 20.48 -25.76
CA THR A 175 16.11 21.86 -26.13
C THR A 175 16.40 22.70 -24.88
N TYR A 176 15.53 22.60 -23.87
CA TYR A 176 15.65 23.35 -22.63
C TYR A 176 16.86 22.85 -21.84
N SER A 177 17.05 21.54 -21.77
CA SER A 177 18.19 20.92 -21.09
C SER A 177 19.51 21.40 -21.66
N GLN A 178 19.66 21.43 -22.99
CA GLN A 178 20.86 21.93 -23.65
C GLN A 178 21.10 23.41 -23.34
N LYS A 179 20.06 24.25 -23.39
CA LYS A 179 20.20 25.70 -23.16
C LYS A 179 20.49 26.05 -21.70
N LEU A 180 19.98 25.25 -20.77
CA LEU A 180 20.18 25.45 -19.33
C LEU A 180 21.48 24.82 -18.83
N THR A 181 22.10 23.93 -19.60
CA THR A 181 23.36 23.31 -19.23
C THR A 181 24.51 24.31 -19.42
N THR A 182 25.23 24.59 -18.36
CA THR A 182 26.36 25.54 -18.37
C THR A 182 27.61 24.91 -17.80
N PHE A 183 28.77 25.39 -18.26
CA PHE A 183 30.08 24.87 -17.90
C PHE A 183 30.94 25.96 -17.24
N ASP A 184 31.83 25.55 -16.35
CA ASP A 184 32.90 26.43 -15.85
C ASP A 184 34.06 26.55 -16.86
N SER A 185 35.08 27.33 -16.52
CA SER A 185 36.25 27.54 -17.38
C SER A 185 37.11 26.29 -17.57
N ALA A 186 36.98 25.29 -16.71
CA ALA A 186 37.66 24.00 -16.82
C ALA A 186 36.84 22.97 -17.61
N GLY A 187 35.63 23.33 -18.07
CA GLY A 187 34.73 22.45 -18.82
C GLY A 187 33.88 21.54 -17.93
N ASN A 188 33.85 21.74 -16.61
CA ASN A 188 32.96 20.98 -15.73
C ASN A 188 31.54 21.54 -15.79
N ILE A 189 30.53 20.67 -15.68
CA ILE A 189 29.13 21.10 -15.61
C ILE A 189 28.90 21.90 -14.32
N LYS A 190 28.53 23.17 -14.47
CA LYS A 190 28.14 24.07 -13.38
C LYS A 190 26.64 24.04 -13.10
N THR A 191 25.84 23.86 -14.15
CA THR A 191 24.39 23.65 -14.04
C THR A 191 24.01 22.63 -15.09
N ALA A 192 23.28 21.59 -14.70
CA ALA A 192 22.69 20.64 -15.64
C ALA A 192 21.23 21.03 -15.88
N GLY A 193 20.82 21.12 -17.14
CA GLY A 193 19.45 21.51 -17.49
C GLY A 193 18.42 20.43 -17.15
N PHE A 194 18.73 19.18 -17.46
CA PHE A 194 18.00 18.01 -17.01
C PHE A 194 18.97 16.83 -16.91
N VAL A 195 18.93 16.11 -15.79
CA VAL A 195 19.72 14.88 -15.59
C VAL A 195 18.72 13.72 -15.57
N PRO A 196 18.68 12.89 -16.63
CA PRO A 196 17.76 11.76 -16.71
C PRO A 196 17.95 10.75 -15.57
N TRP A 197 19.16 10.72 -15.00
CA TRP A 197 19.60 9.79 -13.96
C TRP A 197 19.77 10.47 -12.60
N ALA A 198 18.92 11.44 -12.24
CA ALA A 198 19.08 12.17 -10.98
C ALA A 198 18.63 11.36 -9.74
N GLY A 199 19.20 10.17 -9.53
CA GLY A 199 19.37 9.50 -8.22
C GLY A 199 18.13 9.32 -7.33
N TYR A 200 16.92 9.53 -7.83
CA TYR A 200 15.69 9.49 -7.05
C TYR A 200 14.93 8.21 -7.35
N TYR A 201 14.82 7.33 -6.34
CA TYR A 201 13.89 6.20 -6.21
C TYR A 201 13.27 5.69 -7.52
N GLY A 202 14.10 5.20 -8.42
CA GLY A 202 13.70 4.70 -9.73
C GLY A 202 14.49 3.45 -10.00
N PHE A 203 13.86 2.29 -9.83
CA PHE A 203 14.38 0.97 -10.17
C PHE A 203 14.58 0.85 -11.70
N GLU A 204 15.37 1.74 -12.31
CA GLU A 204 15.58 1.88 -13.75
C GLU A 204 14.30 2.24 -14.55
N MET A 205 13.29 2.80 -13.86
CA MET A 205 11.97 3.13 -14.43
C MET A 205 11.91 4.54 -15.06
N ASP A 206 13.04 5.23 -15.18
CA ASP A 206 13.11 6.65 -15.56
C ASP A 206 12.51 6.94 -16.94
N ALA A 207 12.70 6.01 -17.88
CA ALA A 207 12.11 6.09 -19.23
C ALA A 207 10.57 5.99 -19.19
N MET A 208 10.02 5.15 -18.30
CA MET A 208 8.57 5.06 -18.11
C MET A 208 8.03 6.37 -17.52
N TRP A 209 8.71 6.93 -16.53
CA TRP A 209 8.26 8.19 -15.91
C TRP A 209 8.29 9.36 -16.90
N LEU A 210 9.33 9.47 -17.72
CA LEU A 210 9.39 10.46 -18.78
C LEU A 210 8.27 10.30 -19.81
N GLY A 211 7.93 9.06 -20.20
CA GLY A 211 6.82 8.79 -21.12
C GLY A 211 5.42 9.03 -20.54
N TYR A 212 5.27 9.03 -19.21
CA TYR A 212 4.01 9.46 -18.57
C TYR A 212 3.90 10.98 -18.44
N MET A 213 5.03 11.70 -18.45
CA MET A 213 5.07 13.16 -18.29
C MET A 213 4.91 13.93 -19.60
N PHE A 214 5.33 13.35 -20.73
CA PHE A 214 5.39 13.98 -22.06
C PHE A 214 4.86 13.04 -23.14
#